data_AF-A0A9D7CWP4-F1
#
_entry.id   AF-A0A9D7CWP4-F1
#
_cell.length_a   1.000
_cell.length_b   1.000
_cell.length_c   1.000
_cell.angle_alpha   90.00
_cell.angle_beta   90.00
_cell.angle_gamma   90.00
#
_symmetry.space_group_name_H-M   'P 1'
#
loop_
_entity.id
_entity.type
_entity.pdbx_description
1 polymer ?
#
loop_
_entity_poly.entity_id
_entity_poly.type
_entity_poly.pdbx_seq_one_letter_code
_entity_poly.pdbx_strand_id
1 'polypeptide(L)'
;MPPSPEQLERWPTRLRLFTFQPSRHTNDGDALKATLPFANERELVALFDRLGRPLVELPSDAAVPVAGCQYTIEEYEALRQPLPLFPKYEAPSRTELFGVSVYVTVDKASVGVFVSGADGNPYEVTERDFENALSIEAGLAESGGFPG
;
A
#
# COMPACT_ATOMS: atom_id res chain seq x y z
N MET A 1 15.75 -14.43 -2.42
CA MET A 1 15.86 -15.33 -3.59
C MET A 1 14.61 -15.10 -4.39
N PRO A 2 14.72 -14.76 -5.68
CA PRO A 2 13.58 -14.43 -6.51
C PRO A 2 12.64 -15.64 -6.66
N PRO A 3 11.34 -15.41 -6.93
CA PRO A 3 10.38 -16.50 -7.02
C PRO A 3 10.65 -17.36 -8.26
N SER A 4 10.54 -18.68 -8.09
CA SER A 4 10.65 -19.62 -9.20
C SER A 4 9.45 -19.51 -10.15
N PRO A 5 9.58 -19.94 -11.41
CA PRO A 5 8.45 -19.98 -12.33
C PRO A 5 7.25 -20.76 -11.77
N GLU A 6 7.49 -21.90 -11.12
CA GLU A 6 6.43 -22.70 -10.49
C GLU A 6 5.71 -21.93 -9.36
N GLN A 7 6.44 -21.11 -8.60
CA GLN A 7 5.82 -20.24 -7.58
C GLN A 7 4.93 -19.19 -8.24
N LEU A 8 5.43 -18.51 -9.27
CA LEU A 8 4.68 -17.50 -10.00
C LEU A 8 3.42 -18.06 -10.70
N GLU A 9 3.46 -19.30 -11.17
CA GLU A 9 2.28 -19.98 -11.72
C GLU A 9 1.25 -20.36 -10.64
N ARG A 10 1.71 -20.71 -9.43
CA ARG A 10 0.85 -21.09 -8.30
C ARG A 10 0.15 -19.89 -7.68
N TRP A 11 0.86 -18.78 -7.50
CA TRP A 11 0.36 -17.61 -6.76
C TRP A 11 -1.00 -17.07 -7.21
N PRO A 12 -1.28 -16.86 -8.51
CA PRO A 12 -2.58 -16.33 -8.96
C PRO A 12 -3.74 -17.31 -8.73
N THR A 13 -3.48 -18.60 -8.46
CA THR A 13 -4.55 -19.56 -8.12
C THR A 13 -5.04 -19.43 -6.67
N ARG A 14 -4.28 -18.71 -5.83
CA ARG A 14 -4.55 -18.58 -4.39
C ARG A 14 -4.79 -17.15 -3.93
N LEU A 15 -4.08 -16.18 -4.50
CA LEU A 15 -4.35 -14.76 -4.26
C LEU A 15 -5.55 -14.34 -5.10
N ARG A 16 -6.51 -13.68 -4.45
CA ARG A 16 -7.72 -13.17 -5.11
C ARG A 16 -7.65 -11.67 -5.38
N LEU A 17 -6.94 -10.94 -4.52
CA LEU A 17 -6.80 -9.49 -4.57
C LEU A 17 -5.42 -9.07 -5.06
N PHE A 18 -4.38 -9.79 -4.66
CA PHE A 18 -3.00 -9.45 -5.01
C PHE A 18 -2.57 -10.11 -6.32
N THR A 19 -1.93 -9.31 -7.19
CA THR A 19 -1.27 -9.79 -8.41
C THR A 19 0.23 -9.50 -8.33
N PHE A 20 1.06 -10.43 -8.79
CA PHE A 20 2.49 -10.18 -8.94
C PHE A 20 2.76 -9.16 -10.04
N GLN A 21 3.46 -8.09 -9.67
CA GLN A 21 3.88 -7.03 -10.58
C GLN A 21 5.41 -6.98 -10.62
N PRO A 22 6.04 -7.42 -11.72
CA PRO A 22 7.48 -7.29 -11.86
C PRO A 22 7.88 -5.83 -12.04
N SER A 23 9.08 -5.50 -11.57
CA SER A 23 9.75 -4.22 -11.80
C SER A 23 9.75 -3.86 -13.29
N ARG A 24 9.26 -2.66 -13.61
CA ARG A 24 9.29 -2.11 -14.99
C ARG A 24 10.40 -1.08 -15.19
N HIS A 25 11.01 -0.62 -14.10
CA HIS A 25 12.09 0.36 -14.07
C HIS A 25 13.18 -0.09 -13.10
N THR A 26 14.43 0.30 -13.37
CA THR A 26 15.60 -0.08 -12.57
C THR A 26 15.53 0.37 -11.10
N ASN A 27 14.64 1.32 -10.78
CA ASN A 27 14.44 1.85 -9.43
C ASN A 27 13.14 1.37 -8.77
N ASP A 28 12.33 0.57 -9.47
CA ASP A 28 11.13 -0.05 -8.90
C ASP A 28 11.44 -1.51 -8.57
N GLY A 29 11.03 -1.95 -7.39
CA GLY A 29 11.11 -3.35 -6.97
C GLY A 29 10.02 -4.21 -7.58
N ASP A 30 10.20 -5.52 -7.54
CA ASP A 30 9.08 -6.44 -7.69
C ASP A 30 8.13 -6.26 -6.50
N ALA A 31 6.82 -6.36 -6.74
CA ALA A 31 5.83 -6.26 -5.67
C ALA A 31 4.59 -7.13 -5.94
N LEU A 32 3.97 -7.63 -4.87
CA LEU A 32 2.58 -8.08 -4.92
C LEU A 32 1.67 -6.88 -4.73
N LYS A 33 0.81 -6.60 -5.70
CA LYS A 33 -0.06 -5.42 -5.69
C LYS A 33 -1.54 -5.82 -5.65
N ALA A 34 -2.27 -5.26 -4.70
CA ALA A 34 -3.73 -5.20 -4.72
C ALA A 34 -4.19 -3.80 -5.11
N THR A 35 -5.29 -3.72 -5.86
CA THR A 35 -5.93 -2.45 -6.25
C THR A 35 -7.37 -2.47 -5.76
N LEU A 36 -7.68 -1.64 -4.77
CA LEU A 36 -8.97 -1.60 -4.12
C LEU A 36 -9.73 -0.35 -4.58
N PRO A 37 -10.83 -0.48 -5.35
CA PRO A 37 -11.55 0.67 -5.88
C PRO A 37 -12.36 1.39 -4.81
N PHE A 38 -12.56 2.70 -4.99
CA PHE A 38 -13.50 3.51 -4.22
C PHE A 38 -14.13 4.58 -5.13
N ALA A 39 -15.38 4.95 -4.88
CA ALA A 39 -16.10 5.94 -5.68
C ALA A 39 -16.07 7.36 -5.09
N ASN A 40 -15.92 7.48 -3.78
CA ASN A 40 -16.02 8.75 -3.07
C ASN A 40 -15.25 8.73 -1.74
N GLU A 41 -15.17 9.89 -1.08
CA GLU A 41 -14.45 10.06 0.18
C GLU A 41 -14.96 9.12 1.29
N ARG A 42 -16.28 8.93 1.40
CA ARG A 42 -16.87 8.07 2.42
C ARG A 42 -16.45 6.61 2.24
N GLU A 43 -16.40 6.14 0.99
CA GLU A 43 -15.90 4.81 0.68
C GLU A 43 -14.41 4.67 0.95
N LEU A 44 -13.61 5.71 0.66
CA LEU A 44 -12.19 5.73 1.00
C LEU A 44 -11.99 5.58 2.51
N VAL A 45 -12.67 6.38 3.32
CA VAL A 45 -12.59 6.30 4.79
C VAL A 45 -13.02 4.92 5.29
N ALA A 46 -14.13 4.39 4.79
CA ALA A 46 -14.61 3.06 5.16
C ALA A 46 -13.62 1.95 4.75
N LEU A 47 -12.94 2.09 3.61
CA LEU A 47 -11.92 1.16 3.14
C LEU A 47 -10.71 1.16 4.07
N PHE A 48 -10.22 2.33 4.49
CA PHE A 48 -9.12 2.44 5.44
C PHE A 48 -9.47 1.91 6.84
N ASP A 49 -10.70 2.12 7.29
CA ASP A 49 -11.23 1.53 8.53
C ASP A 49 -11.21 -0.01 8.48
N ARG A 50 -11.68 -0.61 7.37
CA ARG A 50 -11.64 -2.07 7.15
C ARG A 50 -10.23 -2.64 7.02
N LEU A 51 -9.29 -1.84 6.51
CA LEU A 51 -7.87 -2.20 6.49
C LEU A 51 -7.25 -2.19 7.90
N GLY A 52 -8.00 -1.78 8.93
CA GLY A 52 -7.51 -1.63 10.30
C GLY A 52 -6.58 -0.42 10.47
N ARG A 53 -6.56 0.49 9.50
CA ARG A 53 -5.71 1.67 9.49
C ARG A 53 -6.53 2.90 9.09
N PRO A 54 -7.24 3.56 10.02
CA PRO A 54 -8.02 4.74 9.68
C PRO A 54 -7.13 5.84 9.09
N LEU A 55 -7.69 6.60 8.15
CA LEU A 55 -7.02 7.79 7.60
C LEU A 55 -6.74 8.78 8.71
N VAL A 56 -5.56 9.38 8.68
CA VAL A 56 -5.15 10.41 9.63
C VAL A 56 -5.54 11.77 9.06
N GLU A 57 -6.33 12.53 9.79
CA GLU A 57 -6.61 13.92 9.45
C GLU A 57 -5.38 14.78 9.72
N LEU A 58 -5.05 15.66 8.76
CA LEU A 58 -3.96 16.60 8.90
C LEU A 58 -4.40 17.76 9.81
N PRO A 59 -3.59 18.11 10.82
CA PRO A 59 -3.76 19.36 11.54
C PRO A 59 -3.80 20.54 10.58
N SER A 60 -4.65 21.54 10.84
CA SER A 60 -4.77 22.72 9.97
C SER A 60 -3.48 23.56 9.91
N ASP A 61 -2.59 23.36 10.88
CA ASP A 61 -1.27 23.98 11.02
C ASP A 61 -0.11 23.04 10.62
N ALA A 62 -0.41 21.88 10.03
CA ALA A 62 0.62 20.94 9.61
C ALA A 62 1.54 21.56 8.54
N ALA A 63 2.85 21.41 8.74
CA ALA A 63 3.83 21.78 7.73
C ALA A 63 3.73 20.80 6.54
N VAL A 64 3.29 21.32 5.40
CA VAL A 64 3.17 20.58 4.14
C VAL A 64 4.26 21.02 3.16
N PRO A 65 4.74 20.13 2.27
CA PRO A 65 5.69 20.53 1.24
C PRO A 65 5.10 21.56 0.29
N VAL A 66 5.87 22.60 0.01
CA VAL A 66 5.54 23.64 -0.97
C VAL A 66 6.25 23.33 -2.27
N ALA A 67 5.48 23.23 -3.36
CA ALA A 67 6.02 22.98 -4.69
C ALA A 67 7.02 24.08 -5.07
N GLY A 68 8.21 23.68 -5.52
CA GLY A 68 9.30 24.60 -5.91
C GLY A 68 10.26 24.97 -4.77
N CYS A 69 10.01 24.54 -3.54
CA CYS A 69 10.96 24.67 -2.44
C CYS A 69 11.92 23.47 -2.40
N GLN A 70 13.19 23.75 -2.10
CA GLN A 70 14.17 22.71 -1.79
C GLN A 70 14.17 22.48 -0.28
N TYR A 71 14.20 21.21 0.10
CA TYR A 71 14.27 20.77 1.49
C TYR A 71 15.48 19.86 1.65
N THR A 72 16.13 19.93 2.81
CA THR A 72 17.02 18.86 3.27
C THR A 72 16.20 17.59 3.54
N ILE A 73 16.88 16.44 3.66
CA ILE A 73 16.21 15.17 3.97
C ILE A 73 15.47 15.27 5.31
N GLU A 74 16.12 15.83 6.33
CA GLU A 74 15.55 15.99 7.67
C GLU A 74 14.32 16.90 7.68
N GLU A 75 14.36 18.00 6.91
CA GLU A 75 13.21 18.88 6.75
C GLU A 75 12.07 18.16 6.03
N TYR A 76 12.38 17.43 4.96
CA TYR A 76 11.37 16.72 4.18
C TYR A 76 10.68 15.61 4.98
N GLU A 77 11.42 14.88 5.82
CA GLU A 77 10.88 13.84 6.70
C GLU A 77 9.95 14.41 7.79
N ALA A 78 10.13 15.68 8.17
CA ALA A 78 9.24 16.36 9.11
C ALA A 78 7.93 16.88 8.46
N LEU A 79 7.88 16.96 7.13
CA LEU A 79 6.71 17.43 6.39
C LEU A 79 5.65 16.34 6.28
N ARG A 80 4.40 16.75 6.47
CA ARG A 80 3.24 15.89 6.28
C ARG A 80 2.76 16.01 4.84
N GLN A 81 2.64 14.87 4.16
CA GLN A 81 2.21 14.84 2.77
C GLN A 81 0.68 14.85 2.72
N PRO A 82 0.03 15.86 2.14
CA PRO A 82 -1.42 15.84 1.97
C PRO A 82 -1.83 14.85 0.88
N LEU A 83 -2.95 14.17 1.09
CA LEU A 83 -3.54 13.30 0.08
C LEU A 83 -4.09 14.18 -1.07
N PRO A 84 -3.62 14.04 -2.33
CA PRO A 84 -3.94 15.01 -3.38
C PRO A 84 -5.43 15.23 -3.67
N LEU A 85 -6.26 14.20 -3.51
CA LEU A 85 -7.71 14.26 -3.77
C LEU A 85 -8.51 14.75 -2.57
N PHE A 86 -8.00 14.51 -1.37
CA PHE A 86 -8.65 14.87 -0.11
C PHE A 86 -7.58 15.48 0.82
N PRO A 87 -7.15 16.73 0.58
CA PRO A 87 -5.98 17.32 1.26
C PRO A 87 -6.11 17.46 2.78
N LYS A 88 -7.30 17.22 3.33
CA LYS A 88 -7.54 17.14 4.77
C LYS A 88 -6.99 15.86 5.41
N TYR A 89 -6.63 14.85 4.62
CA TYR A 89 -6.01 13.62 5.11
C TYR A 89 -4.53 13.56 4.74
N GLU A 90 -3.76 12.90 5.59
CA GLU A 90 -2.37 12.56 5.30
C GLU A 90 -2.32 11.45 4.24
N ALA A 91 -1.42 11.60 3.26
CA ALA A 91 -1.17 10.58 2.27
C ALA A 91 -0.59 9.34 2.97
N PRO A 92 -1.20 8.16 2.78
CA PRO A 92 -0.66 6.94 3.33
C PRO A 92 0.68 6.63 2.67
N SER A 93 1.54 5.94 3.41
CA SER A 93 2.87 5.56 2.98
C SER A 93 3.17 4.13 3.46
N ARG A 94 4.39 3.87 3.95
CA ARG A 94 4.71 2.59 4.57
C ARG A 94 3.94 2.47 5.88
N THR A 95 3.10 1.46 5.97
CA THR A 95 2.25 1.20 7.14
C THR A 95 2.18 -0.30 7.41
N GLU A 96 1.56 -0.67 8.51
CA GLU A 96 1.24 -2.05 8.83
C GLU A 96 -0.25 -2.32 8.62
N LEU A 97 -0.57 -3.44 7.96
CA LEU A 97 -1.92 -3.99 7.83
C LEU A 97 -1.91 -5.41 8.37
N PHE A 98 -2.77 -5.71 9.36
CA PHE A 98 -2.86 -7.05 9.96
C PHE A 98 -1.50 -7.64 10.41
N GLY A 99 -0.58 -6.79 10.93
CA GLY A 99 0.76 -7.22 11.34
C GLY A 99 1.79 -7.34 10.20
N VAL A 100 1.41 -7.00 8.97
CA VAL A 100 2.28 -7.04 7.79
C VAL A 100 2.66 -5.62 7.35
N SER A 101 3.97 -5.35 7.24
CA SER A 101 4.47 -4.11 6.62
C SER A 101 4.12 -4.08 5.14
N VAL A 102 3.42 -3.02 4.72
CA VAL A 102 3.04 -2.77 3.33
C VAL A 102 3.34 -1.32 2.95
N TYR A 103 3.37 -1.04 1.65
CA TYR A 103 3.32 0.32 1.14
C TYR A 103 1.95 0.59 0.55
N VAL A 104 1.31 1.69 0.94
CA VAL A 104 -0.04 2.05 0.49
C VAL A 104 0.01 3.35 -0.30
N THR A 105 -0.67 3.37 -1.44
CA THR A 105 -0.89 4.58 -2.23
C THR A 105 -2.37 4.79 -2.48
N VAL A 106 -2.76 6.04 -2.74
CA VAL A 106 -4.13 6.39 -3.10
C VAL A 106 -4.07 7.21 -4.38
N ASP A 107 -4.74 6.71 -5.41
CA ASP A 107 -4.92 7.38 -6.70
C ASP A 107 -6.38 7.87 -6.84
N LYS A 108 -6.77 8.41 -8.01
CA LYS A 108 -8.06 9.07 -8.28
C LYS A 108 -9.30 8.27 -7.86
N ALA A 109 -9.25 6.95 -7.96
CA ALA A 109 -10.39 6.07 -7.67
C ALA A 109 -9.98 4.71 -7.09
N SER A 110 -8.74 4.57 -6.61
CA SER A 110 -8.28 3.29 -6.07
C SER A 110 -7.18 3.45 -5.04
N VAL A 111 -7.13 2.52 -4.10
CA VAL A 111 -6.03 2.34 -3.14
C VAL A 111 -5.15 1.21 -3.62
N GLY A 112 -3.87 1.50 -3.82
CA GLY A 112 -2.85 0.50 -4.12
C GLY A 112 -2.23 -0.01 -2.83
N VAL A 113 -2.21 -1.32 -2.62
CA VAL A 113 -1.48 -1.96 -1.52
C VAL A 113 -0.38 -2.82 -2.10
N PHE A 114 0.86 -2.55 -1.69
CA PHE A 114 2.06 -3.20 -2.20
C PHE A 114 2.75 -3.96 -1.08
N VAL A 115 3.04 -5.24 -1.33
CA VAL A 115 3.75 -6.13 -0.41
C VAL A 115 5.05 -6.55 -1.08
N SER A 116 6.18 -6.22 -0.46
CA SER A 116 7.52 -6.66 -0.86
C SER A 116 8.51 -6.52 0.29
N GLY A 117 9.62 -7.25 0.20
CA GLY A 117 10.76 -7.11 1.08
C GLY A 117 10.60 -7.64 2.49
N ALA A 118 9.74 -8.63 2.70
CA ALA A 118 9.62 -9.33 3.98
C ALA A 118 10.97 -9.92 4.47
N ASP A 119 11.87 -10.28 3.55
CA ASP A 119 13.21 -10.80 3.85
C ASP A 119 14.32 -9.73 3.81
N GLY A 120 13.96 -8.45 3.94
CA GLY A 120 14.90 -7.34 4.09
C GLY A 120 15.41 -6.73 2.78
N ASN A 121 15.07 -7.30 1.62
CA ASN A 121 15.28 -6.66 0.32
C ASN A 121 13.96 -6.07 -0.23
N PRO A 122 13.74 -4.74 -0.15
CA PRO A 122 12.48 -4.12 -0.60
C PRO A 122 12.22 -4.24 -2.11
N TYR A 123 13.22 -4.68 -2.88
CA TYR A 123 13.14 -4.81 -4.34
C TYR A 123 12.80 -6.22 -4.82
N GLU A 124 12.76 -7.22 -3.94
CA GLU A 124 12.44 -8.60 -4.28
C GLU A 124 11.13 -9.03 -3.58
N VAL A 125 10.30 -9.77 -4.30
CA VAL A 125 9.19 -10.52 -3.72
C VAL A 125 9.65 -11.93 -3.41
N THR A 126 9.35 -12.39 -2.22
CA THR A 126 9.68 -13.73 -1.73
C THR A 126 8.42 -14.55 -1.48
N GLU A 127 8.58 -15.83 -1.17
CA GLU A 127 7.46 -16.66 -0.72
C GLU A 127 6.83 -16.10 0.57
N ARG A 128 7.62 -15.47 1.44
CA ARG A 128 7.12 -14.81 2.66
C ARG A 128 6.22 -13.63 2.32
N ASP A 129 6.54 -12.86 1.27
CA ASP A 129 5.65 -11.79 0.80
C ASP A 129 4.32 -12.34 0.26
N PHE A 130 4.35 -13.52 -0.38
CA PHE A 130 3.15 -14.23 -0.80
C PHE A 130 2.31 -14.70 0.40
N GLU A 131 2.92 -15.27 1.44
CA GLU A 131 2.23 -15.65 2.69
C GLU A 131 1.65 -14.43 3.42
N ASN A 132 2.38 -13.31 3.41
CA ASN A 132 1.94 -12.03 3.94
C ASN A 132 0.71 -11.51 3.18
N ALA A 133 0.72 -11.57 1.85
CA ALA A 133 -0.42 -11.17 1.02
C ALA A 133 -1.65 -12.05 1.32
N LEU A 134 -1.49 -13.37 1.48
CA LEU A 134 -2.58 -14.27 1.90
C LEU A 134 -3.13 -13.90 3.28
N SER A 135 -2.26 -13.54 4.22
CA SER A 135 -2.66 -13.14 5.58
C SER A 135 -3.48 -11.85 5.57
N ILE A 136 -3.11 -10.88 4.72
CA ILE A 136 -3.88 -9.65 4.50
C ILE A 136 -5.25 -9.98 3.88
N GLU A 137 -5.30 -10.84 2.87
CA GLU A 137 -6.59 -11.25 2.26
C GLU A 137 -7.51 -11.93 3.28
N ALA A 138 -6.96 -12.78 4.15
CA ALA A 138 -7.72 -13.41 5.23
C ALA A 138 -8.27 -12.38 6.22
N GLY A 139 -7.44 -11.46 6.71
CA GLY A 139 -7.87 -10.41 7.63
C GLY A 139 -8.93 -9.48 7.03
N LEU A 140 -8.83 -9.20 5.73
CA LEU A 140 -9.85 -8.45 4.98
C LEU A 140 -11.18 -9.20 4.84
N ALA A 141 -11.12 -10.51 4.61
CA ALA A 141 -12.32 -11.34 4.53
C ALA A 141 -13.06 -11.38 5.87
N GLU A 142 -12.33 -11.47 6.99
CA GLU A 142 -12.90 -11.42 8.34
C GLU A 142 -13.47 -10.04 8.69
N SER A 143 -12.88 -8.97 8.16
CA SER A 143 -13.30 -7.58 8.39
C SER A 143 -14.50 -7.14 7.53
N GLY A 144 -15.14 -8.06 6.80
CA GLY A 144 -16.36 -7.81 6.02
C GLY A 144 -16.21 -7.87 4.50
N GLY A 145 -15.05 -8.26 3.98
CA GLY A 145 -14.81 -8.61 2.58
C GLY A 145 -14.89 -7.47 1.55
N PHE A 146 -14.16 -7.62 0.45
CA PHE A 146 -14.40 -6.90 -0.81
C PHE A 146 -15.15 -7.84 -1.76
N PRO A 147 -16.16 -7.38 -2.53
CA PRO A 147 -16.59 -8.14 -3.68
C PRO A 147 -15.43 -8.17 -4.67
N GLY A 148 -14.85 -9.36 -4.84
CA GLY A 148 -13.91 -9.64 -5.93
C GLY A 148 -14.60 -9.70 -7.29
#